data_AF-A0A1G2WG83-F1
#
_entry.id   AF-A0A1G2WG83-F1
#
_cell.length_a   1.000
_cell.length_b   1.000
_cell.length_c   1.000
_cell.angle_alpha   90.00
_cell.angle_beta   90.00
_cell.angle_gamma   90.00
#
_symmetry.space_group_name_H-M   'P 1'
#
loop_
_entity.id
_entity.type
_entity.pdbx_description
1 polymer ?
#
loop_
_entity_poly.entity_id
_entity_poly.type
_entity_poly.pdbx_seq_one_letter_code
_entity_poly.pdbx_strand_id
1 'polypeptide(L)'
;MGLRYKSYGHTRFWRGMGFPHQAMFVRHTVHNSIGAYDTAYRIVADYDFVLRAVEGDISFSYTDTFLVNYRNTGLSGSNLYATMSEIRKINRKHFGLLSLSHAGFLILFAKSCFLLALEKAIGLVFGNRVLSWARTTYTKNIIAKEYEET
;
A
#
# COMPACT_ATOMS: atom_id res chain seq x y z
N MET A 1 -8.30 -6.61 -24.31
CA MET A 1 -8.79 -6.97 -22.96
C MET A 1 -8.17 -6.01 -21.96
N GLY A 2 -8.63 -4.75 -21.98
CA GLY A 2 -8.02 -3.65 -21.23
C GLY A 2 -8.85 -3.34 -20.00
N LEU A 3 -8.36 -3.68 -18.82
CA LEU A 3 -9.00 -3.34 -17.55
C LEU A 3 -8.88 -1.82 -17.33
N ARG A 4 -10.02 -1.12 -17.40
CA ARG A 4 -10.14 0.31 -17.05
C ARG A 4 -10.20 0.42 -15.52
N TYR A 5 -9.05 0.54 -14.87
CA TYR A 5 -9.03 0.99 -13.48
C TYR A 5 -9.38 2.49 -13.48
N LYS A 6 -10.53 2.86 -12.90
CA LYS A 6 -10.81 4.26 -12.54
C LYS A 6 -9.83 4.62 -11.41
N SER A 7 -8.78 5.33 -11.77
CA SER A 7 -7.88 5.97 -10.81
C SER A 7 -8.72 6.97 -10.00
N TYR A 8 -8.95 6.69 -8.71
CA TYR A 8 -9.51 7.71 -7.82
C TYR A 8 -8.37 8.68 -7.49
N GLY A 9 -8.40 9.89 -8.05
CA GLY A 9 -7.23 10.78 -8.09
C GLY A 9 -6.07 10.18 -8.92
N HIS A 10 -4.82 10.48 -8.54
CA HIS A 10 -3.61 9.92 -9.17
C HIS A 10 -3.16 8.56 -8.58
N THR A 11 -4.00 7.92 -7.75
CA THR A 11 -3.62 6.71 -7.01
C THR A 11 -3.56 5.46 -7.89
N ARG A 12 -2.37 4.89 -7.99
CA ARG A 12 -2.13 3.62 -8.69
C ARG A 12 -2.33 2.43 -7.75
N PHE A 13 -3.54 1.88 -7.68
CA PHE A 13 -3.89 0.77 -6.78
C PHE A 13 -3.02 -0.49 -6.92
N TRP A 14 -2.38 -0.71 -8.08
CA TRP A 14 -1.44 -1.83 -8.26
C TRP A 14 -0.16 -1.69 -7.44
N ARG A 15 0.16 -0.48 -6.93
CA ARG A 15 1.29 -0.24 -6.03
C ARG A 15 0.97 -0.58 -4.56
N GLY A 16 -0.29 -0.88 -4.23
CA GLY A 16 -0.79 -1.08 -2.88
C GLY A 16 -1.74 0.06 -2.45
N MET A 17 -2.01 0.15 -1.13
CA MET A 17 -2.83 1.20 -0.52
C MET A 17 -2.00 2.46 -0.26
N GLY A 18 -1.91 3.32 -1.28
CA GLY A 18 -1.11 4.56 -1.27
C GLY A 18 -1.87 5.84 -0.92
N PHE A 19 -3.07 5.74 -0.35
CA PHE A 19 -3.88 6.90 0.07
C PHE A 19 -4.28 6.73 1.55
N PRO A 20 -4.61 7.83 2.26
CA PRO A 20 -4.98 7.77 3.67
C PRO A 20 -6.36 7.10 3.84
N HIS A 21 -6.37 5.78 4.00
CA HIS A 21 -7.55 4.93 4.15
C HIS A 21 -7.90 4.60 5.61
N GLN A 22 -7.08 5.05 6.56
CA GLN A 22 -7.19 4.70 7.99
C GLN A 22 -8.52 5.19 8.61
N ALA A 23 -9.15 6.21 8.00
CA ALA A 23 -10.44 6.77 8.39
C ALA A 23 -11.52 6.59 7.30
N MET A 24 -11.56 5.42 6.65
CA MET A 24 -12.58 5.16 5.63
C MET A 24 -13.91 4.76 6.27
N PHE A 25 -14.96 5.53 5.99
CA PHE A 25 -16.34 5.18 6.34
C PHE A 25 -17.06 4.60 5.13
N VAL A 26 -17.71 3.45 5.31
CA VAL A 26 -18.36 2.71 4.22
C VAL A 26 -19.82 2.47 4.59
N ARG A 27 -20.74 2.80 3.66
CA ARG A 27 -22.18 2.57 3.86
C ARG A 27 -22.46 1.07 3.97
N HIS A 28 -23.45 0.68 4.77
CA HIS A 28 -23.84 -0.74 4.88
C HIS A 28 -24.28 -1.32 3.52
N THR A 29 -24.89 -0.50 2.66
CA THR A 29 -25.33 -0.90 1.31
C THR A 29 -24.17 -1.34 0.42
N VAL A 30 -22.96 -0.80 0.62
CA VAL A 30 -21.76 -1.23 -0.10
C VAL A 30 -21.33 -2.62 0.35
N HIS A 31 -21.37 -2.90 1.66
CA HIS A 31 -21.08 -4.26 2.16
C HIS A 31 -22.07 -5.29 1.60
N ASN A 32 -23.35 -4.91 1.45
CA ASN A 32 -24.36 -5.76 0.83
C ASN A 32 -24.10 -6.01 -0.66
N SER A 33 -23.47 -5.07 -1.37
CA SER A 33 -23.24 -5.19 -2.82
C SER A 33 -21.94 -5.93 -3.16
N ILE A 34 -20.83 -5.64 -2.47
CA ILE A 34 -19.51 -6.23 -2.79
C ILE A 34 -19.04 -7.28 -1.78
N GLY A 35 -19.81 -7.52 -0.72
CA GLY A 35 -19.48 -8.45 0.36
C GLY A 35 -18.56 -7.84 1.43
N ALA A 36 -18.43 -8.54 2.56
CA ALA A 36 -17.60 -8.14 3.68
C ALA A 36 -16.09 -8.26 3.39
N TYR A 37 -15.25 -7.94 4.38
CA TYR A 37 -13.81 -8.19 4.30
C TYR A 37 -13.51 -9.69 4.23
N ASP A 38 -12.57 -10.07 3.37
CA ASP A 38 -12.10 -11.45 3.28
C ASP A 38 -11.15 -11.75 4.45
N THR A 39 -11.65 -12.50 5.43
CA THR A 39 -10.91 -12.85 6.66
C THR A 39 -9.75 -13.81 6.45
N ALA A 40 -9.58 -14.36 5.24
CA ALA A 40 -8.37 -15.11 4.89
C ALA A 40 -7.12 -14.22 4.84
N TYR A 41 -7.28 -12.91 4.62
CA TYR A 41 -6.22 -11.92 4.75
C TYR A 41 -6.25 -11.35 6.18
N ARG A 42 -5.20 -11.63 6.96
CA ARG A 42 -5.16 -11.26 8.38
C ARG A 42 -4.62 -9.87 8.62
N ILE A 43 -3.93 -9.28 7.65
CA ILE A 43 -3.20 -8.02 7.80
C ILE A 43 -3.73 -6.95 6.85
N VAL A 44 -4.00 -7.31 5.59
CA VAL A 44 -4.33 -6.35 4.52
C VAL A 44 -5.67 -6.65 3.84
N ALA A 45 -6.66 -7.12 4.59
CA ALA A 45 -8.01 -7.37 4.07
C ALA A 45 -8.69 -6.10 3.51
N ASP A 46 -8.30 -4.94 4.04
CA ASP A 46 -8.74 -3.63 3.58
C ASP A 46 -8.33 -3.33 2.14
N TYR A 47 -7.14 -3.77 1.72
CA TYR A 47 -6.67 -3.62 0.34
C TYR A 47 -7.55 -4.41 -0.65
N ASP A 48 -7.87 -5.66 -0.35
CA ASP A 48 -8.78 -6.49 -1.15
C ASP A 48 -10.17 -5.86 -1.25
N PHE A 49 -10.70 -5.36 -0.12
CA PHE A 49 -11.99 -4.70 -0.08
C PHE A 49 -12.04 -3.44 -0.96
N VAL A 50 -11.02 -2.59 -0.88
CA VAL A 50 -10.93 -1.37 -1.70
C VAL A 50 -10.85 -1.72 -3.20
N LEU A 51 -10.07 -2.74 -3.58
CA LEU A 51 -10.00 -3.16 -4.98
C LEU A 51 -11.35 -3.66 -5.49
N ARG A 52 -12.09 -4.46 -4.70
CA ARG A 52 -13.45 -4.88 -5.04
C ARG A 52 -14.41 -3.69 -5.15
N ALA A 53 -14.29 -2.69 -4.29
CA ALA A 53 -15.10 -1.48 -4.38
C ALA A 53 -14.80 -0.68 -5.66
N VAL A 54 -13.54 -0.59 -6.07
CA VAL A 54 -13.13 0.05 -7.34
C VAL A 54 -13.66 -0.75 -8.55
N GLU A 55 -13.52 -2.07 -8.54
CA GLU A 55 -14.02 -2.96 -9.59
C GLU A 55 -15.55 -2.94 -9.69
N GLY A 56 -16.24 -2.75 -8.55
CA GLY A 56 -17.68 -2.59 -8.46
C GLY A 56 -18.18 -1.16 -8.74
N ASP A 57 -17.32 -0.27 -9.24
CA ASP A 57 -17.64 1.13 -9.56
C ASP A 57 -18.26 1.92 -8.37
N ILE A 58 -17.89 1.56 -7.13
CA ILE A 58 -18.33 2.29 -5.94
C ILE A 58 -17.67 3.68 -5.92
N SER A 59 -18.49 4.70 -5.65
CA SER A 59 -18.01 6.09 -5.53
C SER A 59 -17.31 6.32 -4.19
N PHE A 60 -16.17 7.01 -4.24
CA PHE A 60 -15.41 7.42 -3.05
C PHE A 60 -15.51 8.94 -2.85
N SER A 61 -15.38 9.44 -1.63
CA SER A 61 -15.31 10.88 -1.40
C SER A 61 -14.19 11.14 -0.42
N TYR A 62 -13.24 11.98 -0.84
CA TYR A 62 -12.14 12.41 0.00
C TYR A 62 -12.59 13.64 0.81
N THR A 63 -12.18 13.69 2.07
CA THR A 63 -12.36 14.84 2.93
C THR A 63 -10.99 15.28 3.44
N ASP A 64 -10.68 16.56 3.27
CA ASP A 64 -9.43 17.15 3.72
C ASP A 64 -9.54 17.58 5.18
N THR A 65 -9.77 16.60 6.05
CA THR A 65 -9.97 16.83 7.48
C THR A 65 -9.28 15.74 8.28
N PHE A 66 -8.61 16.13 9.35
CA PHE A 66 -7.99 15.19 10.28
C PHE A 66 -9.07 14.49 11.11
N LEU A 67 -9.41 13.27 10.71
CA LEU A 67 -10.44 12.46 11.37
C LEU A 67 -9.89 11.53 12.44
N VAL A 68 -8.68 11.01 12.25
CA VAL A 68 -8.08 9.99 13.14
C VAL A 68 -6.58 10.25 13.34
N ASN A 69 -6.08 9.85 14.51
CA ASN A 69 -4.64 9.70 14.74
C ASN A 69 -4.29 8.21 14.70
N TYR A 70 -3.49 7.80 13.72
CA TYR A 70 -3.16 6.40 13.47
C TYR A 70 -1.79 6.04 14.07
N ARG A 71 -1.73 4.95 14.85
CA ARG A 71 -0.48 4.45 15.44
C ARG A 71 0.27 3.57 14.44
N ASN A 72 1.51 3.97 14.10
CA ASN A 72 2.34 3.22 13.15
C ASN A 72 3.07 1.99 13.74
N THR A 73 2.59 1.41 14.84
CA THR A 73 3.22 0.24 15.49
C THR A 73 2.33 -1.00 15.45
N GLY A 74 1.38 -1.04 14.51
CA GLY A 74 0.49 -2.17 14.33
C GLY A 74 1.15 -3.40 13.70
N LEU A 75 0.35 -4.45 13.52
CA LEU A 75 0.80 -5.72 12.93
C LEU A 75 1.38 -5.54 11.52
N SER A 76 0.76 -4.69 10.71
CA SER A 76 1.20 -4.42 9.33
C SER A 76 2.59 -3.78 9.24
N GLY A 77 2.94 -2.93 10.21
CA GLY A 77 4.25 -2.27 10.30
C GLY A 77 5.33 -3.14 10.96
N SER A 78 4.95 -4.03 11.89
CA SER A 78 5.88 -4.90 12.60
C SER A 78 6.21 -6.20 11.84
N ASN A 79 5.31 -6.68 10.98
CA ASN A 79 5.49 -7.91 10.22
C ASN A 79 5.47 -7.67 8.70
N LEU A 80 6.46 -6.89 8.22
CA LEU A 80 6.57 -6.51 6.81
C LEU A 80 6.52 -7.70 5.85
N TYR A 81 7.16 -8.82 6.19
CA TYR A 81 7.16 -10.00 5.33
C TYR A 81 5.75 -10.57 5.13
N ALA A 82 4.99 -10.76 6.21
CA ALA A 82 3.62 -11.28 6.12
C ALA A 82 2.70 -10.28 5.39
N THR A 83 2.82 -8.99 5.70
CA THR A 83 2.09 -7.91 5.01
C THR A 83 2.33 -7.97 3.51
N MET A 84 3.60 -8.01 3.08
CA MET A 84 3.96 -8.04 1.67
C MET A 84 3.51 -9.31 0.96
N SER A 85 3.54 -10.46 1.65
CA SER A 85 3.05 -11.73 1.11
C SER A 85 1.56 -11.68 0.81
N GLU A 86 0.75 -11.12 1.71
CA GLU A 86 -0.69 -10.92 1.47
C GLU A 86 -0.95 -9.89 0.36
N ILE A 87 -0.25 -8.75 0.36
CA ILE A 87 -0.39 -7.76 -0.73
C ILE A 87 -0.07 -8.38 -2.08
N ARG A 88 0.99 -9.20 -2.20
CA ARG A 88 1.33 -9.88 -3.45
C ARG A 88 0.24 -10.84 -3.92
N LYS A 89 -0.40 -11.57 -2.98
CA LYS A 89 -1.52 -12.47 -3.29
C LYS A 89 -2.72 -11.69 -3.83
N ILE A 90 -3.11 -10.62 -3.15
CA ILE A 90 -4.21 -9.73 -3.56
C ILE A 90 -3.89 -9.08 -4.91
N ASN A 91 -2.67 -8.55 -5.07
CA ASN A 91 -2.26 -7.94 -6.32
C ASN A 91 -2.33 -8.93 -7.50
N ARG A 92 -1.84 -10.16 -7.31
CA ARG A 92 -1.98 -11.22 -8.32
C ARG A 92 -3.44 -11.56 -8.61
N LYS A 93 -4.31 -11.60 -7.59
CA LYS A 93 -5.75 -11.90 -7.70
C LYS A 93 -6.48 -10.88 -8.58
N HIS A 94 -6.25 -9.59 -8.35
CA HIS A 94 -6.99 -8.51 -9.04
C HIS A 94 -6.37 -8.08 -10.37
N PHE A 95 -5.04 -7.97 -10.43
CA PHE A 95 -4.35 -7.49 -11.65
C PHE A 95 -3.95 -8.62 -12.60
N GLY A 96 -3.86 -9.86 -12.10
CA GLY A 96 -3.41 -11.02 -12.89
C GLY A 96 -1.88 -11.17 -12.92
N LEU A 97 -1.42 -12.42 -13.02
CA LEU A 97 0.00 -12.79 -12.89
C LEU A 97 0.89 -12.20 -13.99
N LEU A 98 0.42 -12.18 -15.24
CA LEU A 98 1.18 -11.72 -16.40
C LEU A 98 0.92 -10.25 -16.76
N SER A 99 0.35 -9.48 -15.83
CA SER A 99 0.03 -8.07 -16.09
C SER A 99 1.24 -7.16 -15.87
N LEU A 100 1.30 -6.06 -16.63
CA LEU A 100 2.29 -4.99 -16.42
C LEU A 100 2.18 -4.39 -15.01
N SER A 101 0.96 -4.31 -14.46
CA SER A 101 0.69 -3.88 -13.09
C SER A 101 1.34 -4.80 -12.06
N HIS A 102 1.24 -6.12 -12.23
CA HIS A 102 1.88 -7.08 -11.34
C HIS A 102 3.41 -7.07 -11.49
N ALA A 103 3.92 -6.98 -12.73
CA ALA A 103 5.36 -6.85 -12.97
C ALA A 103 5.93 -5.58 -12.33
N GLY A 104 5.25 -4.45 -12.49
CA GLY A 104 5.60 -3.19 -11.82
C GLY A 104 5.58 -3.33 -10.30
N PHE A 105 4.57 -4.01 -9.74
CA PHE A 105 4.51 -4.30 -8.30
C PHE A 105 5.72 -5.13 -7.84
N LEU A 106 6.11 -6.17 -8.59
CA LEU A 106 7.28 -6.99 -8.26
C LEU A 106 8.59 -6.19 -8.29
N ILE A 107 8.74 -5.24 -9.22
CA ILE A 107 9.90 -4.34 -9.26
C ILE A 107 9.93 -3.44 -8.01
N LEU A 108 8.79 -2.86 -7.63
CA LEU A 108 8.69 -2.05 -6.40
C LEU A 108 8.99 -2.89 -5.16
N PHE A 109 8.45 -4.10 -5.10
CA PHE A 109 8.70 -5.04 -4.02
C PHE A 109 10.19 -5.41 -3.91
N ALA A 110 10.85 -5.67 -5.04
CA ALA A 110 12.29 -5.93 -5.08
C ALA A 110 13.10 -4.71 -4.58
N LYS A 111 12.73 -3.49 -5.01
CA LYS A 111 13.33 -2.24 -4.51
C LYS A 111 13.18 -2.12 -2.99
N SER A 112 11.99 -2.39 -2.44
CA SER A 112 11.75 -2.36 -0.99
C SER A 112 12.58 -3.39 -0.23
N CYS A 113 12.65 -4.63 -0.71
CA CYS A 113 13.49 -5.67 -0.11
C CYS A 113 14.98 -5.29 -0.14
N PHE A 114 15.46 -4.74 -1.26
CA PHE A 114 16.82 -4.25 -1.38
C PHE A 114 17.12 -3.13 -0.37
N LEU A 115 16.23 -2.14 -0.25
CA LEU A 115 16.39 -1.04 0.70
C LEU A 115 16.43 -1.53 2.15
N LEU A 116 15.57 -2.48 2.53
CA LEU A 116 15.58 -3.08 3.86
C LEU A 116 16.88 -3.86 4.15
N ALA A 117 17.40 -4.58 3.15
CA ALA A 117 18.68 -5.29 3.29
C ALA A 117 19.86 -4.30 3.40
N LEU A 118 19.87 -3.26 2.57
CA LEU A 118 20.86 -2.18 2.60
C LEU A 118 20.85 -1.45 3.94
N GLU A 119 19.66 -1.16 4.47
CA GLU A 119 19.47 -0.53 5.76
C GLU A 119 20.08 -1.35 6.90
N LYS A 120 19.83 -2.67 6.90
CA LYS A 120 20.46 -3.59 7.86
C LYS A 120 21.98 -3.62 7.71
N ALA A 121 22.49 -3.64 6.47
CA ALA A 121 23.92 -3.62 6.21
C ALA A 121 24.59 -2.32 6.71
N ILE A 122 23.97 -1.16 6.45
CA ILE A 122 24.46 0.15 6.93
C ILE A 122 24.46 0.18 8.46
N GLY A 123 23.39 -0.29 9.10
CA GLY A 123 23.31 -0.37 10.56
C GLY A 123 24.39 -1.26 11.17
N LEU A 124 24.70 -2.39 10.54
CA LEU A 124 25.75 -3.31 10.97
C LEU A 124 27.17 -2.74 10.79
N VAL A 125 27.44 -2.10 9.65
CA VAL A 125 28.81 -1.65 9.29
C VAL A 125 29.14 -0.28 9.88
N PHE A 126 28.20 0.66 9.86
CA PHE A 126 28.42 2.07 10.20
C PHE A 126 27.69 2.54 11.47
N GLY A 127 26.85 1.69 12.06
CA GLY A 127 26.12 1.98 13.29
C GLY A 127 24.89 2.88 13.12
N ASN A 128 24.16 3.06 14.23
CA ASN A 128 22.82 3.65 14.22
C ASN A 128 22.78 5.16 13.87
N ARG A 129 23.86 5.91 14.13
CA ARG A 129 23.91 7.35 13.79
C ARG A 129 23.89 7.56 12.27
N VAL A 130 24.73 6.83 11.54
CA VAL A 130 24.81 6.89 10.08
C VAL A 130 23.51 6.36 9.46
N LEU A 131 22.96 5.28 10.01
CA LEU A 131 21.66 4.75 9.60
C LEU A 131 20.53 5.80 9.73
N SER A 132 20.46 6.50 10.87
CA SER A 132 19.44 7.54 11.08
C SER A 132 19.58 8.69 10.09
N TRP A 133 20.82 9.12 9.81
CA TRP A 133 21.10 10.15 8.81
C TRP A 133 20.70 9.69 7.40
N ALA A 134 21.06 8.46 7.01
CA ALA A 134 20.74 7.89 5.72
C ALA A 134 19.21 7.79 5.51
N ARG A 135 18.48 7.28 6.51
CA ARG A 135 17.00 7.25 6.52
C ARG A 135 16.42 8.64 6.31
N THR A 136 16.84 9.61 7.11
CA THR A 136 16.31 10.98 7.06
C THR A 136 16.55 11.62 5.69
N THR A 137 17.74 11.43 5.13
CA THR A 137 18.12 11.96 3.82
C THR A 137 17.30 11.33 2.70
N TYR A 138 17.12 10.01 2.72
CA TYR A 138 16.29 9.29 1.74
C TYR A 138 14.83 9.75 1.78
N THR A 139 14.25 9.85 2.98
CA THR A 139 12.86 10.32 3.14
C THR A 139 12.68 11.75 2.64
N LYS A 140 13.57 12.67 3.01
CA LYS A 140 13.46 14.09 2.60
C LYS A 140 13.68 14.32 1.11
N ASN A 141 14.66 13.64 0.51
CA ASN A 141 15.07 13.98 -0.87
C ASN A 141 14.36 13.16 -1.94
N ILE A 142 13.90 11.95 -1.61
CA ILE A 142 13.28 11.04 -2.59
C ILE A 142 11.79 10.89 -2.31
N ILE A 143 11.42 10.45 -1.10
CA ILE A 143 10.01 10.17 -0.80
C ILE A 143 9.18 11.46 -0.84
N ALA A 144 9.62 12.54 -0.17
CA ALA A 144 8.85 13.78 -0.15
C ALA A 144 8.62 14.36 -1.55
N LYS A 145 9.63 14.29 -2.43
CA LYS A 145 9.48 14.70 -3.84
C LYS A 145 8.51 13.82 -4.62
N GLU A 146 8.54 12.50 -4.41
CA GLU A 146 7.60 11.57 -5.05
C GLU A 146 6.13 11.88 -4.66
N TYR A 147 5.86 12.41 -3.46
CA TYR A 147 4.53 12.83 -3.03
C TYR A 147 4.12 14.22 -3.51
N GLU A 148 5.06 15.16 -3.68
CA GLU A 148 4.78 16.50 -4.23
C GLU A 148 4.45 16.46 -5.73
N GLU A 149 4.92 15.43 -6.45
CA GLU A 149 4.72 15.26 -7.90
C GLU A 149 3.47 14.45 -8.29
N THR A 150 2.71 13.92 -7.31
CA THR A 150 1.49 13.09 -7.51
C THR A 150 0.22 13.76 -7.03
#